data_AF-A0A2N1QFT6-F1
#
_entry.id   AF-A0A2N1QFT6-F1
#
_cell.length_a   1.000
_cell.length_b   1.000
_cell.length_c   1.000
_cell.angle_alpha   90.00
_cell.angle_beta   90.00
_cell.angle_gamma   90.00
#
_symmetry.space_group_name_H-M   'P 1'
#
loop_
_entity.id
_entity.type
_entity.pdbx_description
1 polymer ?
#
loop_
_entity_poly.entity_id
_entity_poly.type
_entity_poly.pdbx_seq_one_letter_code
_entity_poly.pdbx_strand_id
1 'polypeptide(L)' 'MVSRKGLVVYFTTTKIIPEIEKLGVHVVYKNEKRNYITGYVDSPIFERVFKQIEAMKACKKVEESLMDFASYDFKE' A
#
# COMPACT_ATOMS: atom_id res chain seq x y z
N MET A 1 18.33 1.11 -9.51
CA MET A 1 17.95 0.63 -8.17
C MET A 1 16.46 0.87 -8.00
N VAL A 2 15.65 -0.19 -7.87
CA VAL A 2 14.19 -0.07 -7.76
C VAL A 2 13.85 0.19 -6.30
N SER A 3 13.67 1.45 -5.93
CA SER A 3 13.28 1.83 -4.57
C SER A 3 11.77 1.64 -4.40
N ARG A 4 11.36 0.84 -3.41
CA ARG A 4 9.96 0.54 -3.08
C ARG A 4 9.65 1.03 -1.67
N LYS A 5 8.42 1.47 -1.47
CA LYS A 5 7.88 1.86 -0.17
C LYS A 5 6.66 1.02 0.16
N GLY A 6 6.66 0.47 1.38
CA GLY A 6 5.53 -0.27 1.89
C GLY A 6 4.45 0.65 2.43
N LEU A 7 3.21 0.18 2.37
CA LEU A 7 2.06 0.87 2.93
C LEU A 7 1.06 -0.11 3.54
N VAL A 8 0.40 0.35 4.59
CA VAL A 8 -0.69 -0.35 5.25
C VAL A 8 -1.95 0.48 5.06
N VAL A 9 -3.00 -0.11 4.48
CA VAL A 9 -4.28 0.57 4.28
C VAL A 9 -5.33 -0.10 5.15
N TYR A 10 -5.94 0.67 6.04
CA TYR A 10 -7.12 0.27 6.80
C TYR A 10 -8.36 0.81 6.11
N PHE A 11 -9.37 -0.04 5.94
CA PHE A 11 -10.56 0.31 5.16
C PHE A 11 -11.87 0.03 5.90
N THR A 12 -12.96 0.55 5.36
CA THR A 12 -14.34 0.29 5.82
C THR A 12 -15.01 -0.84 5.03
N THR A 13 -14.60 -1.07 3.78
CA THR A 13 -15.19 -2.06 2.88
C THR A 13 -14.14 -2.70 1.98
N THR A 14 -14.27 -3.99 1.70
CA THR A 14 -13.37 -4.75 0.81
C THR A 14 -13.44 -4.30 -0.64
N LYS A 15 -14.45 -3.53 -1.03
CA LYS A 15 -14.59 -2.98 -2.39
C LYS A 15 -13.46 -2.01 -2.78
N ILE A 16 -12.76 -1.44 -1.80
CA ILE A 16 -11.62 -0.53 -2.05
C ILE A 16 -10.37 -1.27 -2.56
N ILE A 17 -10.23 -2.56 -2.26
CA ILE A 17 -9.03 -3.36 -2.60
C ILE A 17 -8.71 -3.29 -4.10
N PRO A 18 -9.65 -3.59 -5.03
CA PRO A 18 -9.38 -3.47 -6.46
C PRO A 18 -9.15 -2.03 -6.93
N GLU A 19 -9.64 -1.01 -6.20
CA GLU A 19 -9.32 0.39 -6.53
C GLU A 19 -7.88 0.73 -6.14
N ILE A 20 -7.41 0.23 -5.00
CA ILE A 20 -6.04 0.39 -4.54
C ILE A 20 -5.05 -0.31 -5.49
N GLU A 21 -5.37 -1.52 -5.96
CA GLU A 21 -4.56 -2.23 -6.95
C GLU A 21 -4.45 -1.44 -8.27
N LYS A 22 -5.54 -0.81 -8.72
CA LYS A 22 -5.52 0.06 -9.92
C LYS A 22 -4.63 1.30 -9.78
N LEU A 23 -4.35 1.74 -8.56
CA LEU A 23 -3.41 2.83 -8.29
C LEU A 23 -1.94 2.40 -8.36
N GLY A 24 -1.66 1.13 -8.67
CA GLY A 24 -0.31 0.59 -8.77
C GLY A 24 0.23 0.05 -7.44
N VAL A 25 -0.61 -0.13 -6.43
CA VAL A 25 -0.22 -0.83 -5.20
C VAL A 25 -0.18 -2.32 -5.46
N HIS A 26 1.01 -2.91 -5.24
CA HIS A 26 1.17 -4.35 -5.18
C HIS A 26 0.74 -4.84 -3.80
N VAL A 27 -0.46 -5.41 -3.71
CA VAL A 27 -0.99 -5.97 -2.46
C VAL A 27 -0.30 -7.30 -2.16
N VAL A 28 0.39 -7.37 -1.02
CA VAL A 28 1.13 -8.57 -0.57
C VAL A 28 0.28 -9.38 0.40
N TYR A 29 -0.55 -8.71 1.19
CA TYR A 29 -1.39 -9.36 2.18
C TYR A 29 -2.70 -8.62 2.37
N LYS A 30 -3.77 -9.39 2.58
CA LYS A 30 -5.11 -8.87 2.86
C LYS A 30 -5.71 -9.58 4.07
N ASN A 31 -6.30 -8.80 4.97
CA ASN A 31 -7.10 -9.30 6.08
C ASN A 31 -8.49 -8.66 6.03
N GLU A 32 -9.41 -9.35 5.36
CA GLU A 32 -10.78 -8.89 5.16
C GLU A 32 -11.57 -8.85 6.49
N LYS A 33 -11.27 -9.74 7.44
CA LYS A 33 -11.92 -9.76 8.76
C LYS A 33 -11.56 -8.54 9.60
N ARG A 34 -10.32 -8.07 9.50
CA ARG A 34 -9.82 -6.89 10.22
C ARG A 34 -9.80 -5.61 9.36
N ASN A 35 -10.26 -5.71 8.12
CA ASN A 35 -10.32 -4.62 7.15
C ASN A 35 -9.00 -3.86 6.98
N TYR A 36 -7.90 -4.57 6.74
CA TYR A 36 -6.65 -3.95 6.33
C TYR A 36 -5.93 -4.76 5.25
N ILE A 37 -5.11 -4.07 4.47
CA ILE A 37 -4.17 -4.67 3.52
C ILE A 37 -2.77 -4.12 3.76
N THR A 38 -1.78 -4.87 3.35
CA THR A 38 -0.41 -4.38 3.20
C THR A 38 0.05 -4.59 1.77
N GLY A 39 0.82 -3.64 1.29
CA GLY A 39 1.37 -3.66 -0.05
C GLY A 39 2.57 -2.76 -0.17
N TYR A 40 3.07 -2.63 -1.40
CA TYR A 40 4.14 -1.70 -1.72
C TYR A 40 3.88 -1.02 -3.06
N VAL A 41 4.52 0.12 -3.24
CA VAL A 41 4.57 0.89 -4.48
C VAL A 41 6.00 1.34 -4.74
N ASP A 42 6.30 1.69 -5.98
CA ASP A 42 7.58 2.31 -6.30
C ASP A 42 7.67 3.70 -5.65
N SER A 43 8.84 4.04 -5.10
CA SER A 43 9.11 5.30 -4.42
C SER A 43 8.70 6.56 -5.22
N PRO A 44 8.89 6.65 -6.55
CA PRO A 44 8.50 7.84 -7.32
C PRO A 44 7.00 8.15 -7.29
N ILE A 45 6.15 7.13 -7.12
CA ILE A 45 4.69 7.28 -7.12
C ILE A 45 4.08 7.23 -5.70
N PHE A 46 4.89 6.93 -4.68
CA PHE A 46 4.43 6.72 -3.32
C PHE A 46 3.58 7.86 -2.78
N GLU A 47 4.08 9.11 -2.81
CA GLU A 47 3.36 10.24 -2.22
C GLU A 47 2.02 10.50 -2.91
N ARG A 48 1.98 10.33 -4.24
CA ARG A 48 0.75 10.47 -5.02
C ARG A 48 -0.27 9.40 -4.62
N VAL A 49 0.16 8.14 -4.60
CA VAL A 49 -0.71 7.01 -4.27
C VAL A 49 -1.19 7.09 -2.82
N PHE A 50 -0.30 7.46 -1.89
CA PHE A 50 -0.62 7.65 -0.48
C PHE A 50 -1.75 8.66 -0.30
N LYS A 51 -1.61 9.86 -0.88
CA LYS A 51 -2.65 10.91 -0.81
C LYS A 51 -3.95 10.50 -1.49
N GLN A 52 -3.86 9.79 -2.62
CA GLN A 52 -5.05 9.30 -3.32
C GLN A 52 -5.83 8.28 -2.49
N ILE A 53 -5.13 7.34 -1.84
CA ILE A 53 -5.74 6.35 -0.95
C ILE A 53 -6.32 7.01 0.30
N GLU A 54 -5.59 7.95 0.91
CA GLU A 54 -6.06 8.72 2.07
C GLU A 54 -7.34 9.50 1.78
N ALA A 55 -7.48 10.05 0.57
CA ALA A 55 -8.67 10.78 0.13
C ALA A 55 -9.88 9.88 -0.16
N MET A 56 -9.72 8.56 -0.26
CA MET A 56 -10.84 7.65 -0.51
C MET A 56 -11.77 7.60 0.70
N LYS A 57 -13.07 7.80 0.49
CA LYS A 57 -14.10 7.69 1.55
C LYS A 57 -14.10 6.32 2.26
N ALA A 58 -13.68 5.27 1.55
CA ALA A 58 -13.59 3.93 2.09
C ALA A 58 -12.29 3.66 2.88
N CYS A 59 -11.31 4.57 2.84
CA CYS A 59 -10.08 4.49 3.61
C CYS A 59 -10.32 5.08 5.01
N LYS A 60 -9.92 4.34 6.06
CA LYS A 60 -9.93 4.82 7.44
C LYS A 60 -8.61 5.47 7.81
N LYS A 61 -7.52 4.87 7.37
CA LYS A 61 -6.15 5.24 7.71
C LYS A 61 -5.22 4.62 6.68
N VAL A 62 -4.20 5.36 6.29
CA VAL A 62 -3.08 4.82 5.52
C VAL A 62 -1.78 5.13 6.26
N GLU A 63 -0.88 4.16 6.35
CA GLU A 63 0.40 4.30 7.07
C GLU A 63 1.54 3.86 6.16
N GLU A 64 2.67 4.56 6.22
CA GLU A 64 3.91 4.06 5.65
C GLU A 64 4.37 2.88 6.50
N SER A 65 4.70 1.77 5.84
CA SER A 65 5.27 0.63 6.54
C SER A 65 6.71 0.96 6.92
N LEU A 66 7.05 0.88 8.21
CA LEU A 66 8.44 0.95 8.70
C LEU A 66 9.28 -0.28 8.29
N MET A 67 8.71 -1.18 7.50
CA MET A 67 9.42 -2.36 7.00
C MET A 67 10.49 -1.90 6.01
N ASP A 68 11.74 -2.05 6.40
CA ASP A 68 12.88 -1.66 5.59
C ASP A 68 13.05 -2.66 4.42
N PHE A 69 12.66 -2.23 3.21
CA PHE A 69 12.78 -3.06 2.01
C PHE A 69 14.22 -3.13 1.48
N ALA A 70 15.19 -2.43 2.08
CA ALA A 70 16.60 -2.53 1.69
C ALA A 70 17.16 -3.97 1.83
N SER A 71 16.56 -4.79 2.69
CA SER A 71 16.94 -6.20 2.86
C SER A 71 16.44 -7.12 1.74
N TYR A 72 15.54 -6.64 0.87
CA TYR A 72 15.00 -7.39 -0.28
C TYR A 72 15.61 -6.93 -1.61
N ASP A 73 16.62 -6.07 -1.59
CA ASP A 73 17.39 -5.74 -2.79
C ASP A 73 18.18 -6.99 -3.21
N PHE A 74 17.97 -7.43 -4.44
CA PHE A 74 18.68 -8.58 -4.97
C PHE A 74 20.16 -8.23 -5.05
N LYS A 75 21.00 -8.89 -4.25
CA LYS A 75 22.44 -8.90 -4.48
C LYS A 75 22.69 -9.68 -5.77
N GLU A 76 23.01 -8.95 -6.85
CA GLU A 76 23.72 -9.52 -8.01
C GLU A 76 25.09 -10.08 -7.59
#